data_AF-A0A2I1M865-F1
#
_entry.id   AF-A0A2I1M865-F1
#
_cell.length_a   1.000
_cell.length_b   1.000
_cell.length_c   1.000
_cell.angle_alpha   90.00
_cell.angle_beta   90.00
_cell.angle_gamma   90.00
#
_symmetry.space_group_name_H-M   'P 1'
#
loop_
_entity.id
_entity.type
_entity.pdbx_description
1 polymer ?
#
loop_
_entity_poly.entity_id
_entity_poly.type
_entity_poly.pdbx_seq_one_letter_code
_entity_poly.pdbx_strand_id
1 'polypeptide(L)'
;MYNFTPQRCTSTKKIMYKTRDQAQNAVRDSYIERGVQLWVYVCDYCGTWHLTSRPPVQDAIRNVGRTSAPTGRKSWSGKPILSRKRGFKPRKH
;
A
#
# COMPACT_ATOMS: atom_id res chain seq x y z
N MET A 1 32.10 14.46 -2.81
CA MET A 1 30.70 14.15 -2.44
C MET A 1 30.43 12.70 -2.78
N TYR A 2 30.22 11.83 -1.79
CA TYR A 2 29.87 10.43 -2.05
C TYR A 2 28.39 10.38 -2.44
N ASN A 3 28.13 10.13 -3.72
CA ASN A 3 26.76 9.96 -4.20
C ASN A 3 26.31 8.55 -3.81
N PHE A 4 25.58 8.44 -2.71
CA PHE A 4 24.92 7.19 -2.34
C PHE A 4 23.81 6.91 -3.38
N THR A 5 24.04 5.92 -4.24
CA THR A 5 23.04 5.41 -5.18
C THR A 5 22.34 4.20 -4.55
N PRO A 6 21.14 4.37 -3.96
CA PRO A 6 20.44 3.26 -3.35
C PRO A 6 19.98 2.25 -4.38
N GLN A 7 20.19 0.96 -4.11
CA GLN A 7 19.54 -0.11 -4.85
C GLN A 7 18.03 -0.06 -4.61
N ARG A 8 17.23 -0.21 -5.67
CA ARG A 8 15.78 -0.11 -5.61
C ARG A 8 15.11 -1.39 -6.07
N CYS A 9 14.04 -1.76 -5.39
CA CYS A 9 13.21 -2.90 -5.76
C CYS A 9 12.49 -2.65 -7.08
N THR A 10 12.54 -3.59 -8.03
CA THR A 10 11.88 -3.47 -9.34
C THR A 10 10.36 -3.33 -9.23
N SER A 11 9.73 -4.07 -8.31
CA SER A 11 8.27 -4.08 -8.11
C SER A 11 7.77 -2.82 -7.41
N THR A 12 8.38 -2.45 -6.28
CA THR A 12 7.87 -1.36 -5.42
C THR A 12 8.59 -0.02 -5.59
N LYS A 13 9.71 0.00 -6.34
CA LYS A 13 10.61 1.16 -6.54
C LYS A 13 11.18 1.76 -5.25
N LYS A 14 11.05 1.06 -4.12
CA LYS A 14 11.58 1.46 -2.80
C LYS A 14 13.05 1.11 -2.67
N ILE A 15 13.76 1.88 -1.83
CA ILE A 15 15.15 1.61 -1.47
C ILE A 15 15.24 0.28 -0.72
N MET A 16 16.17 -0.56 -1.13
CA MET A 16 16.43 -1.88 -0.55
C MET A 16 17.49 -1.77 0.54
N TYR A 17 17.14 -2.19 1.75
CA TYR A 17 18.08 -2.33 2.86
C TYR A 17 18.40 -3.81 3.08
N LYS A 18 19.69 -4.13 3.25
CA LYS A 18 20.15 -5.51 3.38
C LYS A 18 19.85 -6.08 4.76
N THR A 19 20.05 -5.27 5.80
CA THR A 19 19.81 -5.66 7.18
C THR A 19 18.69 -4.84 7.81
N ARG A 20 18.07 -5.41 8.85
CA ARG A 20 17.05 -4.71 9.64
C ARG A 20 17.61 -3.45 10.29
N ASP A 21 18.84 -3.51 10.80
CA ASP A 21 19.50 -2.37 11.45
C ASP A 21 19.71 -1.20 10.49
N GLN A 22 20.11 -1.49 9.24
CA GLN A 22 20.22 -0.46 8.20
C GLN A 22 18.88 0.21 7.92
N ALA A 23 17.79 -0.57 7.84
CA ALA A 23 16.45 -0.01 7.64
C ALA A 23 16.00 0.82 8.84
N GLN A 24 16.30 0.40 10.07
CA GLN A 24 15.98 1.15 11.29
C GLN A 24 16.76 2.46 11.38
N ASN A 25 18.05 2.46 11.03
CA ASN A 25 18.83 3.69 10.94
C ASN A 25 18.20 4.65 9.94
N ALA A 26 17.85 4.18 8.74
CA ALA A 26 17.19 5.01 7.75
C ALA A 26 15.82 5.57 8.20
N VAL A 27 15.08 4.85 9.05
CA VAL A 27 13.86 5.38 9.69
C VAL A 27 14.21 6.54 10.62
N ARG A 28 15.24 6.38 11.47
CA ARG A 28 15.71 7.46 12.37
C ARG A 28 16.19 8.66 11.57
N ASP A 29 17.00 8.45 10.53
CA ASP A 29 17.51 9.51 9.67
C ASP A 29 16.37 10.27 8.99
N SER A 30 15.37 9.55 8.48
CA SER A 30 14.17 10.18 7.88
C SER A 30 13.37 11.01 8.89
N TYR A 31 13.35 10.59 10.16
CA TYR A 31 12.70 11.34 11.23
C TYR A 31 13.50 12.60 11.59
N ILE A 32 14.83 12.50 11.68
CA ILE A 32 15.71 13.62 12.02
C ILE A 32 15.74 14.65 10.88
N GLU A 33 15.91 14.20 9.64
CA GLU A 33 16.07 15.07 8.47
C GLU A 33 14.74 15.66 7.99
N ARG A 34 13.65 14.90 8.06
CA ARG A 34 12.37 15.25 7.42
C ARG A 34 11.20 15.31 8.40
N GLY A 35 11.36 14.88 9.64
CA GLY A 35 10.27 14.78 10.61
C GLY A 35 9.23 13.70 10.26
N VAL A 36 9.55 12.75 9.36
CA VAL A 36 8.58 11.75 8.90
C VAL A 36 8.81 10.44 9.64
N GLN A 37 7.78 9.99 10.38
CA GLN A 37 7.77 8.67 10.99
C GLN A 37 7.53 7.59 9.92
N LEU A 38 8.52 6.72 9.75
CA LEU A 38 8.48 5.58 8.85
C LEU A 38 8.55 4.27 9.64
N TRP A 39 8.11 3.19 9.02
CA TRP A 39 8.06 1.85 9.56
C TRP A 39 8.82 0.91 8.64
N VAL A 40 9.43 -0.11 9.23
CA VAL A 40 10.22 -1.12 8.51
C VAL A 40 9.37 -2.38 8.29
N TYR A 41 9.40 -2.92 7.07
CA TYR A 41 8.78 -4.20 6.74
C TYR A 41 9.67 -5.01 5.77
N VAL A 42 9.46 -6.32 5.70
CA VAL A 42 10.11 -7.21 4.72
C VAL A 42 9.24 -7.27 3.48
N CYS A 43 9.84 -7.06 2.31
CA CYS A 43 9.13 -7.09 1.04
C CYS A 43 8.96 -8.53 0.54
N ASP A 44 7.72 -8.94 0.26
CA ASP A 44 7.42 -10.29 -0.28
C ASP A 44 8.00 -10.54 -1.68
N TYR A 45 8.28 -9.49 -2.46
CA TYR A 45 8.77 -9.61 -3.83
C TYR A 45 10.28 -9.78 -3.94
N CYS A 46 11.05 -9.14 -3.06
CA CYS A 46 12.52 -9.12 -3.15
C CYS A 46 13.21 -9.59 -1.87
N GLY A 47 12.47 -9.91 -0.81
CA GLY A 47 13.00 -10.43 0.46
C GLY A 47 13.82 -9.42 1.27
N THR A 48 13.95 -8.18 0.81
CA THR A 48 14.74 -7.12 1.49
C THR A 48 13.86 -6.23 2.36
N TRP A 49 14.52 -5.48 3.25
CA TRP A 49 13.87 -4.55 4.15
C TRP A 49 13.56 -3.23 3.45
N HIS A 50 12.34 -2.73 3.60
CA HIS A 50 11.85 -1.48 3.01
C HIS A 50 11.20 -0.58 4.07
N LEU A 51 11.10 0.71 3.74
CA LEU A 51 10.38 1.68 4.56
C LEU A 51 8.98 1.96 4.01
N THR A 52 8.02 2.14 4.91
CA THR A 52 6.63 2.53 4.63
C THR A 52 6.21 3.63 5.60
N SER A 53 5.39 4.59 5.15
CA SER A 53 4.79 5.59 6.03
C SER A 53 3.56 5.07 6.77
N ARG A 54 3.12 3.84 6.46
CA ARG A 54 1.94 3.23 7.06
C ARG A 54 2.30 2.45 8.32
N PRO A 55 1.59 2.65 9.44
CA PRO A 55 1.77 1.81 10.60
C PRO A 55 1.32 0.37 10.31
N PRO A 56 1.96 -0.65 10.91
CA PRO A 56 1.71 -2.06 10.62
C PRO A 56 0.24 -2.50 10.85
N VAL A 57 -0.48 -1.83 11.76
CA VAL A 57 -1.91 -2.12 12.01
C VAL A 57 -2.79 -1.84 10.78
N GLN A 58 -2.44 -0.82 9.98
CA GLN A 58 -3.21 -0.48 8.78
C GLN A 58 -2.91 -1.41 7.59
N ASP A 59 -1.73 -2.01 7.55
CA ASP A 59 -1.39 -2.99 6.50
C ASP A 59 -2.13 -4.32 6.71
N ALA A 60 -2.38 -4.72 7.96
CA ALA A 60 -3.25 -5.87 8.26
C ALA A 60 -4.67 -5.67 7.69
N ILE A 61 -5.25 -4.49 7.84
CA ILE A 61 -6.58 -4.15 7.31
C ILE A 61 -6.59 -4.09 5.78
N ARG A 62 -5.49 -3.64 5.16
CA ARG A 62 -5.36 -3.57 3.68
C ARG A 62 -5.09 -4.91 3.02
N ASN A 63 -4.38 -5.81 3.68
CA ASN A 63 -4.19 -7.17 3.18
C ASN A 63 -5.52 -7.94 3.14
N VAL A 64 -6.42 -7.70 4.11
CA VAL A 64 -7.82 -8.16 4.07
C VAL A 64 -8.63 -7.49 2.94
N GLY A 65 -8.22 -6.29 2.49
CA GLY A 65 -8.87 -5.57 1.37
C GLY A 65 -8.33 -5.90 -0.03
N ARG A 66 -7.24 -6.68 -0.14
CA ARG A 66 -6.71 -7.16 -1.44
C ARG A 66 -7.23 -8.54 -1.80
N THR A 67 -7.61 -9.34 -0.81
CA THR A 67 -8.47 -10.51 -1.02
C THR A 67 -9.91 -10.04 -1.01
N SER A 68 -10.60 -10.14 -2.14
CA SER A 68 -11.99 -9.70 -2.35
C SER A 68 -12.25 -8.19 -2.25
N ALA A 69 -12.39 -7.55 -3.41
CA ALA A 69 -13.36 -6.47 -3.54
C ALA A 69 -14.68 -7.00 -2.95
N PRO A 70 -15.29 -6.36 -1.92
CA PRO A 70 -16.65 -6.67 -1.58
C PRO A 70 -17.51 -6.11 -2.70
N THR A 71 -17.91 -6.96 -3.63
CA THR A 71 -19.11 -6.76 -4.43
C THR A 71 -20.25 -6.44 -3.45
N GLY A 72 -20.68 -5.18 -3.46
CA GLY A 72 -21.86 -4.74 -2.72
C GLY A 72 -21.54 -4.02 -1.41
N ARG A 73 -21.51 -2.68 -1.48
CA ARG A 73 -21.83 -1.84 -0.32
C ARG A 73 -23.24 -2.23 0.15
N LYS A 74 -23.33 -2.97 1.26
CA LYS A 74 -24.60 -3.22 1.95
C LYS A 74 -24.98 -1.91 2.65
N SER A 75 -26.13 -1.35 2.26
CA SER A 75 -26.75 -0.28 3.04
C SER A 75 -27.03 -0.82 4.45
N TRP A 76 -27.07 0.05 5.46
CA TRP A 76 -27.37 -0.32 6.86
C TRP A 76 -28.66 -1.15 7.03
N SER A 77 -29.53 -1.19 6.01
CA SER A 77 -30.76 -1.98 5.95
C SER A 77 -30.70 -3.23 5.06
N GLY A 78 -29.51 -3.68 4.65
CA GLY A 78 -29.31 -4.94 3.92
C GLY A 78 -29.83 -4.96 2.47
N LYS A 79 -30.34 -3.84 1.94
CA LYS A 79 -30.86 -3.77 0.57
C LYS A 79 -29.73 -3.45 -0.42
N PRO A 80 -29.59 -4.21 -1.53
CA PRO A 80 -28.63 -3.88 -2.58
C PRO A 80 -28.98 -2.53 -3.21
N ILE A 81 -27.97 -1.67 -3.39
CA ILE A 81 -28.11 -0.40 -4.12
C ILE A 81 -28.23 -0.76 -5.61
N LEU A 82 -29.45 -1.05 -6.06
CA LEU A 82 -29.74 -1.28 -7.47
C LEU A 82 -29.53 0.04 -8.21
N SER A 83 -28.49 0.10 -9.04
CA SER A 83 -28.25 1.23 -9.95
C SER A 83 -29.48 1.40 -10.86
N ARG A 84 -30.25 2.47 -10.66
CA ARG A 84 -31.36 2.84 -11.54
C ARG A 84 -30.78 3.42 -12.83
N LYS A 85 -30.17 2.58 -13.65
CA LYS A 85 -29.81 2.93 -15.02
C LYS A 85 -31.11 3.07 -15.82
N ARG A 86 -31.73 4.25 -15.70
CA ARG A 86 -32.88 4.64 -16.53
C ARG A 86 -32.39 4.74 -17.98
N GLY A 87 -32.98 3.92 -18.85
CA GLY A 87 -32.95 4.16 -20.29
C GLY A 87 -31.85 3.43 -21.05
N PHE A 88 -32.03 2.13 -21.26
CA PHE A 88 -31.65 1.53 -22.55
C PHE A 88 -32.95 1.23 -23.29
N LYS A 89 -33.32 2.07 -24.27
CA LYS A 89 -34.36 1.74 -25.24
C LYS A 89 -33.67 1.02 -26.41
N PRO A 90 -33.90 -0.29 -26.63
CA PRO A 90 -33.41 -0.93 -27.84
C PRO A 90 -34.12 -0.32 -29.05
N ARG A 91 -33.37 0.16 -30.04
CA ARG A 91 -33.93 0.48 -31.36
C ARG A 91 -34.31 -0.84 -32.01
N LYS A 92 -35.59 -1.02 -32.33
CA LYS A 92 -36.03 -2.14 -33.18
C LYS A 92 -35.69 -1.78 -34.63
N HIS A 93 -35.22 -2.83 -35.33
CA HIS A 93 -34.89 -2.99 -36.76
C HIS A 93 -35.15 -1.80 -37.69
#